data_AF-A0A3D2VXR3-F1
#
_entry.id   AF-A0A3D2VXR3-F1
#
_cell.length_a   1.000
_cell.length_b   1.000
_cell.length_c   1.000
_cell.angle_alpha   90.00
_cell.angle_beta   90.00
_cell.angle_gamma   90.00
#
_symmetry.space_group_name_H-M   'P 1'
#
loop_
_entity.id
_entity.type
_entity.pdbx_description
1 polymer ?
#
loop_
_entity_poly.entity_id
_entity_poly.type
_entity_poly.pdbx_seq_one_letter_code
_entity_poly.pdbx_strand_id
1 'polypeptide(L)'
;MGFVRACGEAESRTASGARSEGAGDMVTSILPGATGVGALGVENPFGKGPALSPKPDMDARARDRVELSGGALAAVRESVRAGMAQAHTALAIGHDAQSMLVKLQALLRSGGSQAEANDLLSAFAKRVEDAISQGNVLSAGEDVQVQAEPGAAPLTISGVDLRLKDDPGVEDVIVVAKDARVDDPALPKYLQQSLEALQGAMARLLDTVRGLEAHQGFLGAAENSVAGVRRDLDADSARLLALQVRQGLEGAGPSPIANVEPQAVLALFRN
;
A
#
# COMPACT_ATOMS: atom_id res chain seq x y z
N MET A 1 -41.02 10.73 -59.54
CA MET A 1 -40.58 12.06 -59.97
C MET A 1 -40.11 12.81 -58.74
N GLY A 2 -38.88 13.34 -58.72
CA GLY A 2 -38.42 14.28 -57.67
C GLY A 2 -37.16 13.88 -56.93
N PHE A 3 -36.04 13.79 -57.64
CA PHE A 3 -34.67 13.83 -57.10
C PHE A 3 -34.37 15.24 -56.54
N VAL A 4 -33.77 15.36 -55.35
CA VAL A 4 -32.88 16.48 -55.02
C VAL A 4 -31.66 15.96 -54.24
N ARG A 5 -30.51 16.44 -54.68
CA ARG A 5 -29.12 16.06 -54.41
C ARG A 5 -28.43 17.29 -53.82
N ALA A 6 -27.64 17.12 -52.75
CA ALA A 6 -26.60 18.07 -52.31
C ALA A 6 -25.54 17.22 -51.58
N CYS A 7 -24.35 16.95 -52.12
CA CYS A 7 -23.18 17.82 -52.33
C CYS A 7 -22.69 18.53 -51.05
N GLY A 8 -21.51 18.14 -50.60
CA GLY A 8 -20.77 18.72 -49.47
C GLY A 8 -19.40 18.07 -49.31
N GLU A 9 -18.54 18.24 -50.32
CA GLU A 9 -17.10 17.95 -50.30
C GLU A 9 -16.35 19.14 -49.68
N ALA A 10 -15.40 18.88 -48.79
CA ALA A 10 -14.34 19.84 -48.42
C ALA A 10 -13.06 19.09 -48.04
N GLU A 11 -12.15 18.99 -49.00
CA GLU A 11 -10.71 18.81 -48.78
C GLU A 11 -10.11 20.09 -48.17
N SER A 12 -9.13 19.93 -47.27
CA SER A 12 -7.95 20.83 -47.27
C SER A 12 -6.78 20.23 -46.48
N ARG A 13 -5.69 20.06 -47.21
CA ARG A 13 -4.31 19.72 -46.80
C ARG A 13 -3.62 20.88 -46.07
N THR A 14 -2.56 20.58 -45.31
CA THR A 14 -1.22 21.23 -45.22
C THR A 14 -0.58 20.86 -43.86
N ALA A 15 0.53 20.11 -43.78
CA ALA A 15 1.95 20.39 -44.09
C ALA A 15 2.72 21.13 -42.97
N SER A 16 4.00 20.76 -42.80
CA SER A 16 5.07 21.37 -41.97
C SER A 16 5.19 20.84 -40.53
N GLY A 17 6.35 20.46 -39.97
CA GLY A 17 7.75 20.64 -40.33
C GLY A 17 8.60 20.91 -39.07
N ALA A 18 9.88 20.48 -39.07
CA ALA A 18 10.99 20.75 -38.12
C ALA A 18 11.00 19.96 -36.79
N ARG A 19 12.01 19.10 -36.52
CA ARG A 19 13.42 19.36 -36.12
C ARG A 19 13.56 20.15 -34.81
N SER A 20 14.05 19.47 -33.77
CA SER A 20 14.83 20.06 -32.68
C SER A 20 15.85 19.03 -32.19
N GLU A 21 17.10 19.22 -32.62
CA GLU A 21 18.31 18.77 -31.93
C GLU A 21 18.56 19.68 -30.72
N GLY A 22 19.11 19.12 -29.64
CA GLY A 22 19.52 19.85 -28.44
C GLY A 22 19.63 18.86 -27.27
N ALA A 23 20.74 18.12 -27.16
CA ALA A 23 21.95 18.53 -26.43
C ALA A 23 21.67 18.75 -24.93
N GLY A 24 22.00 17.74 -24.13
CA GLY A 24 21.97 17.86 -22.67
C GLY A 24 22.03 16.51 -21.97
N ASP A 25 23.18 15.83 -22.03
CA ASP A 25 23.55 14.98 -20.89
C ASP A 25 25.06 15.05 -20.67
N MET A 26 25.44 15.99 -19.80
CA MET A 26 26.78 16.15 -19.27
C MET A 26 27.04 15.02 -18.27
N VAL A 27 27.76 14.01 -18.73
CA VAL A 27 28.46 13.03 -17.90
C VAL A 27 29.42 13.79 -16.98
N THR A 28 29.10 13.83 -15.69
CA THR A 28 29.97 14.46 -14.68
C THR A 28 30.52 13.40 -13.73
N SER A 29 31.80 13.09 -13.94
CA SER A 29 32.83 12.84 -12.93
C SER A 29 32.61 11.71 -11.92
N ILE A 30 33.09 10.51 -12.27
CA ILE A 30 33.72 9.60 -11.32
C ILE A 30 35.20 10.01 -11.27
N LEU A 31 35.64 10.54 -10.13
CA LEU A 31 37.05 10.72 -9.79
C LEU A 31 37.49 9.57 -8.88
N PRO A 32 38.16 8.52 -9.39
CA PRO A 32 38.98 7.65 -8.56
C PRO A 32 40.36 8.28 -8.42
N GLY A 33 40.55 9.05 -7.36
CA GLY A 33 41.87 9.51 -6.94
C GLY A 33 42.65 8.35 -6.32
N ALA A 34 43.49 7.70 -7.10
CA ALA A 34 44.57 6.84 -6.62
C ALA A 34 45.90 7.55 -6.88
N THR A 35 46.65 7.84 -5.82
CA THR A 35 48.13 7.76 -5.76
C THR A 35 48.61 8.20 -4.38
N GLY A 36 49.43 7.36 -3.74
CA GLY A 36 50.02 7.66 -2.44
C GLY A 36 50.46 6.43 -1.66
N VAL A 37 51.25 5.55 -2.27
CA VAL A 37 52.00 4.52 -1.55
C VAL A 37 53.12 5.23 -0.77
N GLY A 38 53.05 5.17 0.55
CA GLY A 38 54.06 5.64 1.47
C GLY A 38 53.84 4.95 2.81
N ALA A 39 54.27 3.69 2.90
CA ALA A 39 54.34 2.97 4.15
C ALA A 39 55.44 3.58 5.03
N LEU A 40 55.11 3.79 6.32
CA LEU A 40 55.92 3.55 7.53
C LEU A 40 55.55 4.57 8.61
N GLY A 41 54.79 4.11 9.60
CA GLY A 41 54.41 4.89 10.77
C GLY A 41 53.69 4.00 11.79
N VAL A 42 54.35 2.92 12.21
CA VAL A 42 54.07 2.33 13.52
C VAL A 42 54.66 3.29 14.53
N GLU A 43 53.84 3.97 15.35
CA GLU A 43 54.13 4.33 16.77
C GLU A 43 52.81 4.64 17.51
N ASN A 44 52.38 3.63 18.27
CA ASN A 44 51.85 3.53 19.64
C ASN A 44 51.51 4.81 20.50
N PRO A 45 50.90 4.65 21.70
CA PRO A 45 49.63 5.27 22.09
C PRO A 45 49.78 6.36 23.17
N PHE A 46 48.66 7.03 23.51
CA PHE A 46 48.51 8.02 24.59
C PHE A 46 49.03 9.45 24.32
N GLY A 47 48.24 10.22 23.57
CA GLY A 47 48.27 11.69 23.60
C GLY A 47 47.06 12.23 24.37
N LYS A 48 47.27 12.67 25.60
CA LYS A 48 46.28 13.30 26.49
C LYS A 48 46.16 14.79 26.13
N GLY A 49 45.00 15.24 25.65
CA GLY A 49 44.66 16.64 25.32
C GLY A 49 43.12 16.82 25.32
N PRO A 50 42.59 18.03 25.60
CA PRO A 50 41.49 18.21 26.54
C PRO A 50 40.13 17.76 26.02
N ALA A 51 39.33 17.26 26.96
CA ALA A 51 37.94 16.88 26.79
C ALA A 51 37.11 18.05 26.22
N LEU A 52 36.85 17.99 24.91
CA LEU A 52 35.63 18.59 24.37
C LEU A 52 34.48 17.83 25.02
N SER A 53 33.75 18.53 25.89
CA SER A 53 32.49 18.05 26.42
C SER A 53 31.63 17.56 25.24
N PRO A 54 31.16 16.31 25.20
CA PRO A 54 30.20 15.91 24.20
C PRO A 54 28.93 16.69 24.52
N LYS A 55 28.67 17.76 23.76
CA LYS A 55 27.31 18.30 23.68
C LYS A 55 26.44 17.13 23.22
N PRO A 56 25.39 16.76 23.96
CA PRO A 56 24.43 15.81 23.44
C PRO A 56 23.75 16.52 22.25
N ASP A 57 24.15 16.16 21.03
CA ASP A 57 23.39 16.43 19.82
C ASP A 57 22.05 15.69 19.92
N MET A 58 21.14 16.25 20.71
CA MET A 58 19.73 15.86 20.74
C MET A 58 19.04 16.17 19.40
N ASP A 59 19.57 17.12 18.64
CA ASP A 59 19.01 17.54 17.35
C ASP A 59 19.41 16.63 16.18
N ALA A 60 20.53 15.91 16.26
CA ALA A 60 20.93 14.95 15.22
C ALA A 60 20.14 13.63 15.33
N ARG A 61 19.73 13.24 16.54
CA ARG A 61 18.92 12.03 16.78
C ARG A 61 17.43 12.22 16.47
N ALA A 62 16.97 13.46 16.35
CA ALA A 62 15.59 13.81 16.04
C ALA A 62 15.29 13.88 14.53
N ARG A 63 16.33 14.01 13.68
CA ARG A 63 16.16 14.16 12.21
C ARG A 63 16.27 12.86 11.41
N ASP A 64 16.70 11.78 12.04
CA ASP A 64 16.93 10.48 11.39
C ASP A 64 16.11 9.35 12.01
N ARG A 65 15.11 9.71 12.83
CA ARG A 65 14.19 8.73 13.40
C ARG A 65 12.96 8.70 12.51
N VAL A 66 12.91 7.71 11.60
CA VAL A 66 11.66 7.26 10.99
C VAL A 66 10.83 6.61 12.11
N GLU A 67 10.26 7.42 12.99
CA GLU A 67 9.17 6.97 13.84
C GLU A 67 7.98 6.78 12.91
N LEU A 68 7.88 5.58 12.31
CA LEU A 68 6.59 4.98 11.99
C LEU A 68 5.81 4.97 13.30
N SER A 69 5.19 6.10 13.64
CA SER A 69 4.48 6.27 14.90
C SER A 69 3.42 5.19 14.89
N GLY A 70 3.36 4.34 15.93
CA GLY A 70 2.45 3.19 15.94
C GLY A 70 0.99 3.56 15.60
N GLY A 71 0.59 4.81 15.87
CA GLY A 71 -0.69 5.37 15.44
C GLY A 71 -0.87 5.52 13.92
N ALA A 72 0.15 5.94 13.17
CA ALA A 72 0.09 6.05 11.71
C ALA A 72 -0.03 4.67 11.05
N LEU A 73 0.67 3.67 11.59
CA LEU A 73 0.61 2.29 11.13
C LEU A 73 -0.73 1.63 11.47
N ALA A 74 -1.29 1.92 12.66
CA ALA A 74 -2.63 1.48 13.03
C ALA A 74 -3.71 2.08 12.12
N ALA A 75 -3.61 3.37 11.78
CA ALA A 75 -4.52 4.03 10.84
C ALA A 75 -4.43 3.43 9.42
N VAL A 76 -3.22 3.12 8.94
CA VAL A 76 -2.99 2.42 7.67
C VAL A 76 -3.64 1.03 7.68
N ARG A 77 -3.44 0.24 8.74
CA ARG A 77 -4.06 -1.08 8.86
C ARG A 77 -5.58 -1.02 8.87
N GLU A 78 -6.15 -0.03 9.56
CA GLU A 78 -7.59 0.17 9.58
C GLU A 78 -8.13 0.61 8.22
N SER A 79 -7.42 1.52 7.52
CA SER A 79 -7.78 1.93 6.16
C SER A 79 -7.75 0.75 5.19
N VAL A 80 -6.71 -0.09 5.24
CA VAL A 80 -6.62 -1.28 4.38
C VAL A 80 -7.68 -2.32 4.74
N ARG A 81 -7.95 -2.55 6.03
CA ARG A 81 -9.01 -3.46 6.48
C ARG A 81 -10.39 -2.99 6.00
N ALA A 82 -10.68 -1.69 6.12
CA ALA A 82 -11.93 -1.11 5.65
C ALA A 82 -12.07 -1.24 4.12
N GLY A 83 -11.01 -0.92 3.36
CA GLY A 83 -10.99 -1.09 1.90
C GLY A 83 -11.19 -2.54 1.46
N MET A 84 -10.54 -3.50 2.12
CA MET A 84 -10.73 -4.93 1.86
C MET A 84 -12.16 -5.38 2.20
N ALA A 85 -12.73 -4.94 3.32
CA ALA A 85 -14.10 -5.30 3.70
C ALA A 85 -15.14 -4.82 2.66
N GLN A 86 -14.96 -3.60 2.15
CA GLN A 86 -15.78 -3.08 1.06
C GLN A 86 -15.58 -3.90 -0.23
N ALA A 87 -14.34 -4.22 -0.58
CA ALA A 87 -14.04 -5.00 -1.78
C ALA A 87 -14.64 -6.42 -1.71
N HIS A 88 -14.57 -7.10 -0.57
CA HIS A 88 -15.22 -8.41 -0.39
C HIS A 88 -16.74 -8.33 -0.50
N THR A 89 -17.34 -7.29 0.05
CA THR A 89 -18.80 -7.08 -0.06
C THR A 89 -19.18 -6.83 -1.51
N ALA A 90 -18.42 -6.01 -2.24
CA ALA A 90 -18.62 -5.79 -3.67
C ALA A 90 -18.44 -7.07 -4.49
N LEU A 91 -17.45 -7.91 -4.15
CA LEU A 91 -17.26 -9.20 -4.80
C LEU A 91 -18.44 -10.16 -4.55
N ALA A 92 -18.98 -10.20 -3.34
CA ALA A 92 -20.15 -11.01 -3.02
C ALA A 92 -21.39 -10.58 -3.85
N ILE A 93 -21.61 -9.27 -3.98
CA ILE A 93 -22.69 -8.72 -4.81
C ILE A 93 -22.43 -8.98 -6.30
N GLY A 94 -21.19 -8.92 -6.75
CA GLY A 94 -20.81 -9.29 -8.10
C GLY A 94 -21.12 -10.76 -8.42
N HIS A 95 -20.92 -11.68 -7.48
CA HIS A 95 -21.37 -13.07 -7.63
C HIS A 95 -22.90 -13.18 -7.69
N ASP A 96 -23.62 -12.40 -6.89
CA ASP A 96 -25.08 -12.32 -6.97
C ASP A 96 -25.55 -11.79 -8.33
N ALA A 97 -24.84 -10.81 -8.91
CA ALA A 97 -25.09 -10.29 -10.25
C ALA A 97 -24.87 -11.39 -11.31
N GLN A 98 -23.78 -12.16 -11.24
CA GLN A 98 -23.55 -13.30 -12.12
C GLN A 98 -24.68 -14.34 -12.01
N SER A 99 -25.09 -14.68 -10.79
CA SER A 99 -26.20 -15.61 -10.55
C SER A 99 -27.51 -15.09 -11.17
N MET A 100 -27.79 -13.80 -11.02
CA MET A 100 -28.96 -13.14 -11.60
C MET A 100 -28.92 -13.19 -13.14
N LEU A 101 -27.80 -12.81 -13.76
CA LEU A 101 -27.65 -12.81 -15.22
C LEU A 101 -27.80 -14.22 -15.81
N VAL A 102 -27.22 -15.23 -15.16
CA VAL A 102 -27.35 -16.64 -15.59
C VAL A 102 -28.79 -17.13 -15.45
N LYS A 103 -29.49 -16.78 -14.36
CA LYS A 103 -30.91 -17.13 -14.17
C LYS A 103 -31.80 -16.44 -15.19
N LEU A 104 -31.56 -15.17 -15.49
CA LEU A 104 -32.30 -14.44 -16.51
C LEU A 104 -32.07 -15.06 -17.89
N GLN A 105 -30.84 -15.46 -18.20
CA GLN A 105 -30.53 -16.20 -19.43
C GLN A 105 -31.23 -17.57 -19.50
N ALA A 106 -31.37 -18.27 -18.37
CA ALA A 106 -32.12 -19.52 -18.31
C ALA A 106 -33.62 -19.29 -18.56
N LEU A 107 -34.22 -18.25 -17.96
CA LEU A 107 -35.62 -17.87 -18.18
C LEU A 107 -35.90 -17.57 -19.66
N LEU A 108 -35.00 -16.86 -20.35
CA LEU A 108 -35.15 -16.59 -21.78
C LEU A 108 -35.18 -17.87 -22.62
N ARG A 109 -34.36 -18.87 -22.27
CA ARG A 109 -34.32 -20.14 -22.99
C ARG A 109 -35.53 -21.03 -22.69
N SER A 110 -36.06 -20.99 -21.48
CA SER A 110 -37.20 -21.81 -21.06
C SER A 110 -38.56 -21.19 -21.38
N GLY A 111 -38.60 -19.95 -21.88
CA GLY A 111 -39.86 -19.21 -22.07
C GLY A 111 -40.50 -18.79 -20.75
N GLY A 112 -39.69 -18.39 -19.77
CA GLY A 112 -40.15 -17.91 -18.46
C GLY A 112 -41.02 -16.65 -18.55
N SER A 113 -41.71 -16.35 -17.45
CA SER A 113 -42.64 -15.21 -17.43
C SER A 113 -41.92 -13.87 -17.14
N GLN A 114 -42.49 -12.76 -17.61
CA GLN A 114 -41.99 -11.42 -17.27
C GLN A 114 -42.02 -11.15 -15.76
N ALA A 115 -42.98 -11.73 -15.04
CA ALA A 115 -43.09 -11.58 -13.60
C ALA A 115 -41.84 -12.17 -12.89
N GLU A 116 -41.41 -13.37 -13.28
CA GLU A 116 -40.20 -14.01 -12.72
C GLU A 116 -38.93 -13.20 -13.02
N ALA A 117 -38.82 -12.62 -14.22
CA ALA A 117 -37.70 -11.74 -14.57
C ALA A 117 -37.69 -10.47 -13.70
N ASN A 118 -38.84 -9.83 -13.51
CA ASN A 118 -38.99 -8.64 -12.66
C ASN A 118 -38.66 -8.94 -11.19
N ASP A 119 -39.08 -10.09 -10.68
CA ASP A 119 -38.78 -10.53 -9.32
C ASP A 119 -37.27 -10.73 -9.12
N LEU A 120 -36.58 -11.34 -10.09
CA LEU A 120 -35.12 -11.50 -10.04
C LEU A 120 -34.38 -10.16 -10.07
N LEU A 121 -34.76 -9.26 -10.99
CA LEU A 121 -34.12 -7.95 -11.14
C LEU A 121 -34.35 -7.07 -9.91
N SER A 122 -35.57 -7.05 -9.38
CA SER A 122 -35.91 -6.28 -8.18
C SER A 122 -35.24 -6.83 -6.92
N ALA A 123 -35.16 -8.16 -6.75
CA ALA A 123 -34.45 -8.78 -5.64
C ALA A 123 -32.94 -8.52 -5.69
N PHE A 124 -32.36 -8.45 -6.89
CA PHE A 124 -30.96 -8.04 -7.06
C PHE A 124 -30.77 -6.55 -6.77
N ALA A 125 -31.57 -5.66 -7.36
CA ALA A 125 -31.50 -4.22 -7.13
C ALA A 125 -31.60 -3.87 -5.64
N LYS A 126 -32.51 -4.52 -4.91
CA LYS A 126 -32.64 -4.34 -3.47
C LYS A 126 -31.37 -4.72 -2.71
N ARG A 127 -30.73 -5.85 -3.06
CA ARG A 127 -29.47 -6.27 -2.40
C ARG A 127 -28.33 -5.31 -2.66
N VAL A 128 -28.23 -4.77 -3.88
CA VAL A 128 -27.24 -3.73 -4.22
C VAL A 128 -27.49 -2.48 -3.38
N GLU A 129 -28.74 -2.01 -3.32
CA GLU A 129 -29.12 -0.81 -2.55
C GLU A 129 -28.90 -1.00 -1.05
N ASP A 130 -29.25 -2.17 -0.50
CA ASP A 130 -29.02 -2.51 0.90
C ASP A 130 -27.51 -2.44 1.23
N ALA A 131 -26.64 -2.93 0.34
CA ALA A 131 -25.20 -2.84 0.54
C ALA A 131 -24.65 -1.41 0.43
N ILE A 132 -25.15 -0.62 -0.51
CA ILE A 132 -24.78 0.80 -0.64
C ILE A 132 -25.21 1.56 0.62
N SER A 133 -26.42 1.30 1.13
CA SER A 133 -26.93 1.90 2.37
C SER A 133 -26.12 1.54 3.61
N GLN A 134 -25.46 0.37 3.59
CA GLN A 134 -24.51 -0.07 4.61
C GLN A 134 -23.10 0.56 4.45
N GLY A 135 -22.92 1.44 3.46
CA GLY A 135 -21.67 2.17 3.22
C GLY A 135 -20.71 1.50 2.22
N ASN A 136 -21.17 0.53 1.43
CA ASN A 136 -20.36 -0.06 0.36
C ASN A 136 -20.41 0.80 -0.91
N VAL A 137 -19.53 1.80 -0.98
CA VAL A 137 -19.43 2.73 -2.11
C VAL A 137 -18.82 2.10 -3.37
N LEU A 138 -18.00 1.05 -3.23
CA LEU A 138 -17.41 0.35 -4.39
C LEU A 138 -18.49 -0.25 -5.29
N SER A 139 -19.59 -0.74 -4.73
CA SER A 139 -20.72 -1.29 -5.50
C SER A 139 -21.59 -0.22 -6.18
N ALA A 140 -21.43 1.05 -5.79
CA ALA A 140 -22.05 2.18 -6.47
C ALA A 140 -21.20 2.71 -7.64
N GLY A 141 -20.02 2.14 -7.87
CA GLY A 141 -19.05 2.61 -8.87
C GLY A 141 -18.14 3.74 -8.37
N GLU A 142 -18.16 4.04 -7.07
CA GLU A 142 -17.27 5.05 -6.50
C GLU A 142 -15.91 4.45 -6.16
N ASP A 143 -14.85 5.23 -6.38
CA ASP A 143 -13.49 4.85 -6.06
C ASP A 143 -13.21 5.02 -4.56
N VAL A 144 -12.48 4.06 -3.99
CA VAL A 144 -12.07 4.10 -2.59
C VAL A 144 -10.58 4.34 -2.49
N GLN A 145 -10.21 5.34 -1.69
CA GLN A 145 -8.82 5.65 -1.40
C GLN A 145 -8.37 4.89 -0.16
N VAL A 146 -7.38 4.03 -0.32
CA VAL A 146 -6.81 3.21 0.75
C VAL A 146 -5.39 3.68 1.05
N GLN A 147 -5.16 4.13 2.28
CA GLN A 147 -3.82 4.50 2.73
C GLN A 147 -3.04 3.22 3.07
N ALA A 148 -2.27 2.70 2.12
CA ALA A 148 -1.51 1.45 2.28
C ALA A 148 -0.17 1.63 3.00
N GLU A 149 0.42 2.84 2.95
CA GLU A 149 1.71 3.14 3.59
C GLU A 149 1.71 4.54 4.19
N PRO A 150 2.34 4.78 5.36
CA PRO A 150 2.46 6.13 5.91
C PRO A 150 3.30 7.04 5.00
N GLY A 151 2.72 8.16 4.56
CA GLY A 151 3.44 9.17 3.75
C GLY A 151 3.51 8.88 2.24
N ALA A 152 3.01 7.74 1.77
CA ALA A 152 2.82 7.47 0.34
C ALA A 152 1.47 8.00 -0.17
N ALA A 153 1.31 8.06 -1.48
CA ALA A 153 0.00 8.33 -2.08
C ALA A 153 -0.98 7.19 -1.77
N PRO A 154 -2.27 7.50 -1.49
CA PRO A 154 -3.29 6.47 -1.33
C PRO A 154 -3.42 5.60 -2.58
N LEU A 155 -3.66 4.30 -2.37
CA LEU A 155 -4.03 3.38 -3.43
C LEU A 155 -5.51 3.58 -3.75
N THR A 156 -5.82 3.81 -5.02
CA THR A 156 -7.21 3.87 -5.49
C THR A 156 -7.69 2.46 -5.84
N ILE A 157 -8.75 2.00 -5.17
CA ILE A 157 -9.52 0.83 -5.60
C ILE A 157 -10.65 1.34 -6.48
N SER A 158 -10.63 0.94 -7.75
CA SER A 158 -11.69 1.33 -8.69
C SER A 158 -13.02 0.69 -8.32
N GLY A 159 -14.07 1.52 -8.24
CA GLY A 159 -15.43 1.07 -8.03
C GLY A 159 -15.97 0.29 -9.22
N VAL A 160 -16.99 -0.53 -8.96
CA VAL A 160 -17.77 -1.26 -9.97
C VAL A 160 -19.23 -0.92 -9.76
N ASP A 161 -19.83 -0.16 -10.68
CA ASP A 161 -21.26 0.17 -10.59
C ASP A 161 -22.10 -1.07 -10.93
N LEU A 162 -22.69 -1.67 -9.90
CA LEU A 162 -23.54 -2.86 -10.01
C LEU A 162 -25.03 -2.51 -10.00
N ARG A 163 -25.39 -1.23 -10.04
CA ARG A 163 -26.79 -0.80 -10.04
C ARG A 163 -27.43 -1.09 -11.39
N LEU A 164 -28.69 -1.53 -11.35
CA LEU A 164 -29.53 -1.62 -12.55
C LEU A 164 -29.99 -0.21 -12.93
N LYS A 165 -29.65 0.21 -14.14
CA LYS A 165 -30.00 1.51 -14.70
C LYS A 165 -31.23 1.39 -15.60
N ASP A 166 -31.97 2.50 -15.73
CA ASP A 166 -33.12 2.55 -16.63
C ASP A 166 -32.65 2.57 -18.11
N ASP A 167 -31.55 3.26 -18.41
CA ASP A 167 -30.90 3.29 -19.73
C ASP A 167 -29.40 3.01 -19.57
N PRO A 168 -28.98 1.73 -19.60
CA PRO A 168 -27.58 1.36 -19.43
C PRO A 168 -26.75 1.67 -20.68
N GLY A 169 -25.61 2.31 -20.46
CA GLY A 169 -24.62 2.58 -21.50
C GLY A 169 -23.78 1.35 -21.88
N VAL A 170 -23.10 1.42 -23.02
CA VAL A 170 -22.20 0.34 -23.48
C VAL A 170 -20.96 0.15 -22.61
N GLU A 171 -20.60 1.15 -21.81
CA GLU A 171 -19.48 1.12 -20.87
C GLU A 171 -19.89 0.59 -19.49
N ASP A 172 -21.19 0.39 -19.25
CA ASP A 172 -21.69 -0.11 -17.98
C ASP A 172 -21.39 -1.59 -17.82
N VAL A 173 -21.11 -1.97 -16.56
CA VAL A 173 -20.82 -3.36 -16.20
C VAL A 173 -22.07 -4.22 -16.35
N ILE A 174 -23.23 -3.66 -16.02
CA ILE A 174 -24.53 -4.29 -16.25
C ILE A 174 -25.26 -3.49 -17.34
N VAL A 175 -25.26 -4.05 -18.54
CA VAL A 175 -25.93 -3.49 -19.74
C VAL A 175 -27.41 -3.88 -19.79
N VAL A 176 -27.89 -4.65 -18.81
CA VAL A 176 -29.30 -5.04 -18.71
C VAL A 176 -30.08 -3.94 -18.01
N ALA A 177 -31.10 -3.41 -18.68
CA ALA A 177 -31.98 -2.39 -18.12
C ALA A 177 -32.79 -2.94 -16.93
N LYS A 178 -33.13 -2.06 -16.00
CA LYS A 178 -33.93 -2.38 -14.82
C LYS A 178 -35.32 -2.96 -15.16
N ASP A 179 -35.89 -2.52 -16.27
CA ASP A 179 -37.20 -2.94 -16.80
C ASP A 179 -37.07 -3.86 -18.03
N ALA A 180 -35.92 -4.54 -18.17
CA ALA A 180 -35.65 -5.44 -19.28
C ALA A 180 -36.79 -6.44 -19.52
N ARG A 181 -37.18 -6.56 -20.79
CA ARG A 181 -38.28 -7.41 -21.20
C ARG A 181 -37.81 -8.74 -21.75
N VAL A 182 -38.48 -9.83 -21.35
CA VAL A 182 -38.14 -11.19 -21.76
C VAL A 182 -38.37 -11.41 -23.27
N ASP A 183 -39.26 -10.63 -23.89
CA ASP A 183 -39.55 -10.66 -25.32
C ASP A 183 -38.61 -9.78 -26.17
N ASP A 184 -37.68 -9.06 -25.55
CA ASP A 184 -36.71 -8.23 -26.26
C ASP A 184 -35.65 -9.11 -26.98
N PRO A 185 -35.55 -9.06 -28.32
CA PRO A 185 -34.55 -9.82 -29.07
C PRO A 185 -33.11 -9.39 -28.78
N ALA A 186 -32.86 -8.18 -28.24
CA ALA A 186 -31.53 -7.69 -27.91
C ALA A 186 -31.04 -8.16 -26.53
N LEU A 187 -31.94 -8.59 -25.64
CA LEU A 187 -31.62 -8.98 -24.27
C LEU A 187 -30.55 -10.09 -24.15
N PRO A 188 -30.56 -11.17 -24.97
CA PRO A 188 -29.50 -12.18 -24.92
C PRO A 188 -28.09 -11.61 -25.17
N LYS A 189 -27.97 -10.60 -26.03
CA LYS A 189 -26.70 -9.92 -26.32
C LYS A 189 -26.27 -9.08 -25.11
N TYR A 190 -27.18 -8.31 -24.51
CA TYR A 190 -26.88 -7.51 -23.34
C TYR A 190 -26.48 -8.35 -22.12
N LEU A 191 -27.11 -9.52 -21.94
CA LEU A 191 -26.73 -10.48 -20.91
C LEU A 191 -25.30 -10.98 -21.09
N GLN A 192 -24.94 -11.37 -22.31
CA GLN A 192 -23.58 -11.84 -22.61
C GLN A 192 -22.55 -10.74 -22.38
N GLN A 193 -22.81 -9.52 -22.87
CA GLN A 193 -21.94 -8.37 -22.66
C GLN A 193 -21.77 -8.04 -21.17
N SER A 194 -22.87 -8.08 -20.41
CA SER A 194 -22.82 -7.84 -18.95
C SER A 194 -22.00 -8.90 -18.23
N LEU A 195 -22.11 -10.18 -18.62
CA LEU A 195 -21.30 -11.25 -18.03
C LEU A 195 -19.81 -11.05 -18.28
N GLU A 196 -19.42 -10.66 -19.50
CA GLU A 196 -18.03 -10.41 -19.87
C GLU A 196 -17.47 -9.18 -19.14
N ALA A 197 -18.21 -8.08 -19.13
CA ALA A 197 -17.83 -6.85 -18.42
C ALA A 197 -17.70 -7.09 -16.91
N LEU A 198 -18.67 -7.80 -16.32
CA LEU A 198 -18.67 -8.15 -14.90
C LEU A 198 -17.51 -9.07 -14.53
N GLN A 199 -17.20 -10.09 -15.33
CA GLN A 199 -16.03 -10.95 -15.11
C GLN A 199 -14.73 -10.14 -15.13
N GLY A 200 -14.57 -9.23 -16.10
CA GLY A 200 -13.41 -8.35 -16.17
C GLY A 200 -13.28 -7.43 -14.96
N ALA A 201 -14.38 -6.80 -14.53
CA ALA A 201 -14.40 -5.92 -13.36
C ALA A 201 -14.09 -6.69 -12.06
N MET A 202 -14.69 -7.85 -11.88
CA MET A 202 -14.48 -8.73 -10.72
C MET A 202 -13.05 -9.26 -10.64
N ALA A 203 -12.43 -9.61 -11.77
CA ALA A 203 -11.04 -10.04 -11.82
C ALA A 203 -10.09 -8.92 -11.36
N ARG A 204 -10.29 -7.69 -11.85
CA ARG A 204 -9.50 -6.52 -11.44
C ARG A 204 -9.64 -6.27 -9.94
N LEU A 205 -10.87 -6.27 -9.42
CA LEU A 205 -11.12 -6.04 -8.01
C LEU A 205 -10.43 -7.10 -7.13
N LEU A 206 -10.49 -8.36 -7.55
CA LEU A 206 -9.86 -9.47 -6.85
C LEU A 206 -8.32 -9.39 -6.89
N ASP A 207 -7.74 -8.96 -8.00
CA ASP A 207 -6.29 -8.70 -8.09
C ASP A 207 -5.87 -7.55 -7.16
N THR A 208 -6.67 -6.49 -7.05
CA THR A 208 -6.42 -5.41 -6.08
C THR A 208 -6.48 -5.91 -4.63
N VAL A 209 -7.46 -6.74 -4.28
CA VAL A 209 -7.56 -7.34 -2.93
C VAL A 209 -6.35 -8.21 -2.63
N ARG A 210 -5.94 -9.08 -3.56
CA ARG A 210 -4.73 -9.91 -3.39
C ARG A 210 -3.47 -9.07 -3.22
N GLY A 211 -3.36 -7.96 -3.95
CA GLY A 211 -2.26 -7.00 -3.78
C GLY A 211 -2.24 -6.39 -2.38
N LEU A 212 -3.40 -5.97 -1.86
CA LEU A 212 -3.53 -5.43 -0.51
C LEU A 212 -3.22 -6.46 0.57
N GLU A 213 -3.65 -7.72 0.40
CA GLU A 213 -3.34 -8.82 1.31
C GLU A 213 -1.83 -9.10 1.37
N ALA A 214 -1.17 -9.17 0.21
CA ALA A 214 0.28 -9.35 0.12
C ALA A 214 1.02 -8.18 0.81
N HIS A 215 0.53 -6.96 0.64
CA HIS A 215 1.08 -5.77 1.29
C HIS A 215 0.93 -5.82 2.82
N GLN A 216 -0.24 -6.23 3.33
CA GLN A 216 -0.44 -6.44 4.77
C GLN A 216 0.48 -7.53 5.32
N GLY A 217 0.69 -8.62 4.57
CA GLY A 217 1.64 -9.67 4.93
C GLY A 217 3.08 -9.15 5.03
N PHE A 218 3.48 -8.32 4.06
CA PHE A 218 4.79 -7.67 4.05
C PHE A 218 4.97 -6.72 5.25
N LEU A 219 4.00 -5.85 5.52
CA LEU A 219 4.05 -4.93 6.67
C LEU A 219 4.15 -5.70 8.00
N GLY A 220 3.41 -6.80 8.14
CA GLY A 220 3.52 -7.68 9.31
C GLY A 220 4.92 -8.30 9.46
N ALA A 221 5.53 -8.77 8.37
CA ALA A 221 6.88 -9.32 8.39
C ALA A 221 7.95 -8.24 8.71
N ALA A 222 7.80 -7.04 8.16
CA ALA A 222 8.69 -5.90 8.39
C ALA A 222 8.63 -5.40 9.84
N GLU A 223 7.45 -5.35 10.45
CA GLU A 223 7.31 -5.00 11.87
C GLU A 223 7.98 -6.03 12.78
N ASN A 224 7.80 -7.32 12.47
CA ASN A 224 8.41 -8.40 13.25
C ASN A 224 9.94 -8.39 13.15
N SER A 225 10.50 -8.05 11.99
CA SER A 225 11.96 -7.94 11.82
C SER A 225 12.52 -6.72 12.55
N VAL A 226 11.85 -5.56 12.52
CA VAL A 226 12.26 -4.37 13.28
C VAL A 226 12.19 -4.64 14.79
N ALA A 227 11.15 -5.34 15.26
CA ALA A 227 11.06 -5.74 16.66
C ALA A 227 12.16 -6.72 17.06
N GLY A 228 12.57 -7.63 16.16
CA GLY A 228 13.71 -8.53 16.34
C GLY A 228 15.04 -7.76 16.47
N VAL A 229 15.32 -6.86 15.53
CA VAL A 229 16.54 -6.02 15.55
C VAL A 229 16.62 -5.16 16.80
N ARG A 230 15.50 -4.60 17.28
CA ARG A 230 15.48 -3.84 18.54
C ARG A 230 15.86 -4.70 19.75
N ARG A 231 15.35 -5.94 19.83
CA ARG A 231 15.73 -6.87 20.92
C ARG A 231 17.21 -7.22 20.89
N ASP A 232 17.78 -7.42 19.71
CA ASP A 232 19.20 -7.72 19.55
C ASP A 232 20.07 -6.53 19.94
N LEU A 233 19.70 -5.30 19.53
CA LEU A 233 20.37 -4.07 19.93
C LEU A 233 20.27 -3.82 21.44
N ASP A 234 19.12 -4.08 22.05
CA ASP A 234 18.93 -3.97 23.50
C ASP A 234 19.83 -4.99 24.24
N ALA A 235 19.91 -6.22 23.75
CA ALA A 235 20.78 -7.26 24.30
C ALA A 235 22.27 -6.90 24.16
N ASP A 236 22.69 -6.37 23.01
CA ASP A 236 24.07 -5.92 22.78
C ASP A 236 24.41 -4.70 23.64
N SER A 237 23.48 -3.77 23.82
CA SER A 237 23.66 -2.61 24.71
C SER A 237 23.82 -3.06 26.18
N ALA A 238 23.00 -4.01 26.64
CA ALA A 238 23.10 -4.59 27.97
C ALA A 238 24.44 -5.34 28.15
N ARG A 239 24.90 -6.03 27.10
CA ARG A 239 26.20 -6.71 27.10
C ARG A 239 27.37 -5.74 27.16
N LEU A 240 27.32 -4.63 26.41
CA LEU A 240 28.35 -3.59 26.46
C LEU A 240 28.39 -2.89 27.83
N LEU A 241 27.24 -2.60 28.43
CA LEU A 241 27.17 -2.07 29.79
C LEU A 241 27.72 -3.07 30.81
N ALA A 242 27.38 -4.35 30.69
CA ALA A 242 27.91 -5.39 31.57
C ALA A 242 29.44 -5.53 31.43
N LEU A 243 29.98 -5.42 30.21
CA LEU A 243 31.43 -5.41 29.98
C LEU A 243 32.09 -4.14 30.54
N GLN A 244 31.47 -2.98 30.39
CA GLN A 244 31.99 -1.73 30.96
C GLN A 244 31.98 -1.75 32.49
N VAL A 245 30.92 -2.27 33.12
CA VAL A 245 30.85 -2.48 34.58
C VAL A 245 31.92 -3.49 35.02
N ARG A 246 32.06 -4.59 34.29
CA ARG A 246 33.07 -5.61 34.61
C ARG A 246 34.50 -5.08 34.47
N GLN A 247 34.81 -4.37 33.38
CA GLN A 247 36.11 -3.72 33.20
C GLN A 247 36.34 -2.59 34.20
N GLY A 248 35.28 -1.88 34.60
CA GLY A 248 35.34 -0.91 35.69
C GLY A 248 35.67 -1.55 37.04
N LEU A 249 35.11 -2.72 37.34
CA LEU A 249 35.38 -3.48 38.57
C LEU A 249 36.75 -4.19 38.52
N GLU A 250 37.15 -4.74 37.38
CA GLU A 250 38.46 -5.38 37.18
C GLU A 250 39.58 -4.33 37.12
N GLY A 251 39.35 -3.17 36.50
CA GLY A 251 40.26 -2.02 36.44
C GLY A 251 40.32 -1.22 37.74
N ALA A 252 39.24 -1.20 38.53
CA ALA A 252 39.28 -0.77 39.93
C ALA A 252 40.04 -1.78 40.81
N GLY A 253 40.15 -3.03 40.36
CA GLY A 253 40.79 -4.13 41.08
C GLY A 253 40.13 -4.45 42.43
N PRO A 254 40.47 -5.59 43.05
CA PRO A 254 40.24 -5.79 44.49
C PRO A 254 41.11 -4.87 45.38
N SER A 255 41.90 -3.97 44.78
CA SER A 255 42.98 -3.24 45.43
C SER A 255 42.64 -1.97 46.22
N PRO A 256 41.47 -1.30 46.16
CA PRO A 256 41.23 -0.19 47.08
C PRO A 256 40.82 -0.68 48.46
N ILE A 257 40.46 -1.97 48.64
CA ILE A 257 40.14 -2.56 49.94
C ILE A 257 41.31 -3.41 50.46
N ALA A 258 42.05 -4.11 49.57
CA ALA A 258 43.24 -4.88 49.98
C ALA A 258 44.45 -4.02 50.39
N ASN A 259 44.54 -2.75 49.95
CA ASN A 259 45.63 -1.83 50.35
C ASN A 259 45.30 -0.93 51.56
N VAL A 260 44.16 -1.11 52.23
CA VAL A 260 43.82 -0.32 53.43
C VAL A 260 44.40 -0.93 54.72
N GLU A 261 44.96 -2.14 54.67
CA GLU A 261 45.42 -2.85 55.87
C GLU A 261 46.71 -2.34 56.56
N PRO A 262 47.65 -1.57 55.97
CA PRO A 262 48.81 -1.15 56.77
C PRO A 262 48.55 0.08 57.64
N GLN A 263 47.46 0.84 57.43
CA GLN A 263 47.19 2.04 58.24
C GLN A 263 46.57 1.71 59.62
N ALA A 264 45.88 0.58 59.75
CA ALA A 264 45.40 0.09 61.05
C ALA A 264 46.56 -0.36 61.96
N VAL A 265 47.65 -0.88 61.38
CA VAL A 265 48.83 -1.32 62.13
C VAL A 265 49.65 -0.11 62.64
N LEU A 266 49.74 0.98 61.86
CA LEU A 266 50.42 2.21 62.30
C LEU A 266 49.68 2.98 63.40
N ALA A 267 48.36 2.79 63.54
CA ALA A 267 47.59 3.38 64.63
C ALA A 267 47.84 2.69 65.98
N LEU A 268 48.28 1.43 65.99
CA LEU A 268 48.55 0.66 67.21
C LEU A 268 49.90 1.00 67.87
N PHE A 269 50.85 1.57 67.12
CA PHE A 269 52.18 1.97 67.61
C PHE A 269 52.29 3.47 67.97
N ARG A 270 51.18 4.21 67.98
CA ARG A 270 51.15 5.66 68.27
C ARG A 270 50.60 6.00 69.67
N ASN A 271 50.57 5.04 70.58
CA ASN A 271 50.31 5.25 72.02
C ASN A 271 51.56 4.97 72.85
#